data_AF-A0A448XLE4-F1
#
_entry.id   AF-A0A448XLE4-F1
#
_cell.length_a   1.000
_cell.length_b   1.000
_cell.length_c   1.000
_cell.angle_alpha   90.00
_cell.angle_beta   90.00
_cell.angle_gamma   90.00
#
_symmetry.space_group_name_H-M   'P 1'
#
loop_
_entity.id
_entity.type
_entity.pdbx_description
1 polymer ?
#
loop_
_entity_poly.entity_id
_entity_poly.type
_entity_poly.pdbx_seq_one_letter_code
_entity_poly.pdbx_strand_id
1 'polypeptide(L)' 'MGMISGAIADWQITASSTYPATWQQGCSEGNARLYRPNGLAWCAKFKSSSEWLQIDLGVKAIVSG' A
#
# COMPACT_ATOMS: atom_id res chain seq x y z
N MET A 1 -9.66 -7.87 6.39
CA MET A 1 -9.28 -8.45 5.07
C MET A 1 -7.77 -8.40 4.93
N GLY A 2 -7.14 -9.55 4.60
CA GLY A 2 -5.76 -9.88 4.16
C GLY A 2 -4.52 -8.98 4.29
N MET A 3 -4.63 -7.71 4.66
CA MET A 3 -3.54 -6.72 4.69
C MET A 3 -2.49 -7.10 5.73
N ILE A 4 -2.92 -7.46 6.95
CA ILE A 4 -2.04 -7.90 8.05
C ILE A 4 -1.53 -9.33 7.79
N SER A 5 -2.43 -10.24 7.42
CA SER A 5 -2.08 -11.67 7.28
C SER A 5 -1.27 -12.00 6.03
N GLY A 6 -1.14 -11.07 5.08
CA GLY A 6 -0.46 -11.29 3.80
C GLY A 6 -1.30 -12.00 2.74
N ALA A 7 -2.57 -12.28 3.01
CA ALA A 7 -3.46 -12.92 2.02
C ALA A 7 -3.78 -12.02 0.82
N ILE A 8 -3.73 -10.70 0.99
CA ILE A 8 -3.61 -9.75 -0.13
C ILE A 8 -2.13 -9.72 -0.48
N ALA A 9 -1.75 -10.04 -1.72
CA ALA A 9 -0.35 -10.01 -2.16
C ALA A 9 0.14 -8.59 -2.48
N ASP A 10 1.45 -8.37 -2.52
CA ASP A 10 2.01 -7.02 -2.76
C ASP A 10 1.62 -6.45 -4.13
N TRP A 11 1.50 -7.30 -5.16
CA TRP A 11 1.06 -6.87 -6.50
C TRP A 11 -0.41 -6.44 -6.57
N GLN A 12 -1.22 -6.81 -5.57
CA GLN A 12 -2.61 -6.37 -5.44
C GLN A 12 -2.71 -4.98 -4.79
N ILE A 13 -1.59 -4.41 -4.36
CA ILE A 13 -1.52 -3.07 -3.77
C ILE A 13 -0.85 -2.15 -4.78
N THR A 14 -1.59 -1.16 -5.25
CA THR A 14 -1.10 -0.16 -6.21
C THR A 14 -1.36 1.24 -5.68
N ALA A 15 -0.68 2.24 -6.24
CA ALA A 15 -0.80 3.63 -5.82
C ALA A 15 -0.84 4.57 -7.03
N SER A 16 -1.32 5.79 -6.81
CA SER A 16 -1.19 6.89 -7.78
C SER A 16 0.26 7.21 -8.12
N SER A 17 1.12 7.20 -7.11
CA SER A 17 2.55 7.44 -7.22
C SER A 17 3.27 6.90 -5.99
N THR A 18 4.56 6.61 -6.13
CA THR A 18 5.41 6.17 -5.02
C THR A 18 6.70 6.96 -5.03
N TYR A 19 7.13 7.39 -3.84
CA TYR A 19 8.38 8.11 -3.66
C TYR A 19 9.55 7.23 -4.14
N PRO A 20 10.42 7.74 -5.02
CA PRO A 20 11.45 6.90 -5.64
C PRO A 20 12.36 6.23 -4.61
N ALA A 21 12.55 4.91 -4.73
CA ALA A 21 13.44 4.14 -3.86
C ALA A 21 14.90 4.61 -3.95
N THR A 22 15.29 5.26 -5.06
CA THR A 22 16.60 5.90 -5.25
C THR A 22 16.81 7.12 -4.37
N TRP A 23 15.73 7.75 -3.88
CA TRP A 23 15.79 8.94 -3.03
C TRP A 23 15.57 8.60 -1.57
N GLN A 24 14.68 7.65 -1.28
CA GLN A 24 14.47 7.13 0.04
C GLN A 24 14.07 5.66 -0.04
N GLN A 25 14.87 4.79 0.57
CA GLN A 25 14.53 3.38 0.66
C GLN A 25 13.36 3.16 1.62
N GLY A 26 12.57 2.13 1.33
CA GLY A 26 11.48 1.67 2.19
C GLY A 26 10.10 2.24 1.87
N CYS A 27 9.99 3.24 0.99
CA CYS A 27 8.72 3.66 0.42
C CYS A 27 8.27 2.66 -0.64
N SER A 28 7.20 1.91 -0.36
CA SER A 28 6.60 0.95 -1.31
C SER A 28 5.15 0.69 -0.96
N GLU A 29 4.34 0.44 -1.98
CA GLU A 29 2.96 -0.03 -1.92
C GLU A 29 2.84 -1.28 -1.04
N GLY A 30 3.77 -2.24 -1.16
CA GLY A 30 3.78 -3.45 -0.34
C GLY A 30 3.92 -3.20 1.17
N ASN A 31 4.47 -2.03 1.55
CA ASN A 31 4.58 -1.60 2.94
C ASN A 31 3.32 -0.89 3.46
N ALA A 32 2.28 -0.65 2.63
CA ALA A 32 1.02 -0.05 3.05
C ALA A 32 0.12 -1.00 3.87
N ARG A 33 0.70 -1.78 4.78
CA ARG A 33 0.03 -2.81 5.57
C ARG A 33 0.05 -2.45 7.05
N LEU A 34 -1.09 -2.65 7.69
CA LEU A 34 -1.23 -2.37 9.11
C LEU A 34 -0.34 -3.33 9.94
N TYR A 35 0.26 -2.80 11.01
CA TYR A 35 1.10 -3.54 11.96
C TYR A 35 2.30 -4.29 11.36
N ARG A 36 2.80 -3.88 10.19
CA ARG A 36 4.09 -4.40 9.71
C ARG A 36 5.21 -3.97 10.68
N PRO A 37 6.05 -4.91 11.16
CA PRO A 37 7.07 -4.62 12.18
C PRO A 37 8.32 -3.92 11.62
N ASN A 38 8.42 -3.71 10.31
CA ASN A 38 9.59 -3.11 9.67
C ASN A 38 9.65 -1.57 9.80
N GLY A 39 8.60 -0.93 10.32
CA GLY A 39 8.53 0.54 10.46
C GLY A 39 8.44 1.29 9.13
N LEU A 40 8.11 0.60 8.04
CA LEU A 40 8.01 1.17 6.70
C LEU A 40 6.56 1.35 6.29
N ALA A 41 6.34 2.19 5.28
CA ALA A 41 5.02 2.49 4.74
C ALA A 41 5.09 2.74 3.23
N TRP A 42 3.92 2.95 2.61
CA TRP A 42 3.88 3.64 1.33
C TRP A 42 4.08 5.15 1.56
N CYS A 43 4.81 5.77 0.64
CA CYS A 43 5.02 7.21 0.60
C CYS A 43 4.62 7.70 -0.79
N ALA A 44 3.69 8.66 -0.87
CA ALA A 44 3.38 9.30 -2.13
C ALA A 44 4.55 10.14 -2.64
N LYS A 45 4.70 10.26 -3.97
CA LYS A 45 5.74 11.12 -4.57
C LYS A 45 5.47 12.60 -4.31
N PHE A 46 4.20 12.99 -4.32
CA PHE A 46 3.77 14.38 -4.14
C PHE A 46 2.93 14.55 -2.89
N LYS A 47 3.07 15.70 -2.23
CA LYS A 47 2.18 16.08 -1.11
C LYS A 47 0.90 16.69 -1.69
N SER A 48 -0.01 15.83 -2.17
CA SER A 48 -1.28 16.21 -2.78
C SER A 48 -2.44 15.42 -2.20
N SER A 49 -3.63 16.02 -2.17
CA SER A 49 -4.89 15.33 -1.81
C SER A 49 -5.38 14.39 -2.90
N SER A 50 -4.76 14.41 -4.08
CA SER A 50 -5.08 13.51 -5.20
C SER A 50 -4.36 12.17 -5.15
N GLU A 51 -3.49 11.95 -4.17
CA GLU A 51 -2.76 10.69 -4.02
C GLU A 51 -3.64 9.62 -3.38
N TRP A 52 -3.48 8.37 -3.83
CA TRP A 52 -4.34 7.26 -3.40
C TRP A 52 -3.60 5.91 -3.41
N LEU A 53 -4.17 4.96 -2.65
CA LEU A 53 -3.85 3.53 -2.70
C LEU A 53 -5.08 2.75 -3.19
N GLN A 54 -4.86 1.78 -4.06
CA GLN A 54 -5.87 0.85 -4.52
C GLN A 54 -5.49 -0.57 -4.08
N ILE A 55 -6.48 -1.28 -3.55
CA ILE A 55 -6.36 -2.67 -3.11
C ILE A 55 -7.25 -3.52 -4.00
N ASP A 56 -6.65 -4.38 -4.81
CA ASP A 56 -7.38 -5.39 -5.58
C ASP A 56 -7.70 -6.59 -4.69
N LEU A 57 -8.99 -6.83 -4.41
CA LEU A 57 -9.43 -7.95 -3.59
C LEU A 57 -9.46 -9.28 -4.36
N GLY A 58 -9.31 -9.26 -5.69
CA GLY A 58 -9.38 -10.43 -6.58
C GLY A 58 -10.77 -11.04 -6.74
N VAL A 59 -11.70 -10.74 -5.83
CA VAL A 59 -13.09 -11.19 -5.83
C VAL A 59 -14.02 -10.09 -5.35
N LYS A 60 -15.30 -10.20 -5.70
CA LYS A 60 -16.33 -9.34 -5.12
C LYS A 60 -16.46 -9.63 -3.63
N ALA A 61 -16.31 -8.59 -2.81
CA ALA A 61 -16.39 -8.69 -1.36
C ALA A 61 -17.21 -7.52 -0.78
N ILE A 62 -17.71 -7.72 0.44
CA ILE A 62 -18.31 -6.66 1.26
C ILE A 62 -17.21 -6.09 2.16
N VAL A 63 -17.10 -4.76 2.20
CA VAL A 63 -16.16 -4.03 3.06
C VAL A 63 -16.97 -3.29 4.13
N SER A 64 -16.68 -3.54 5.41
CA SER A 64 -17.50 -3.06 6.54
C SER A 64 -16.83 -2.05 7.48
N GLY A 65 -15.57 -1.67 7.22
CA GLY A 65 -14.80 -0.76 8.08
C GLY A 65 -14.08 -1.45 9.23
#